data_AF-A0A6I1ZBG4-F1
#
_entry.id   AF-A0A6I1ZBG4-F1
#
_cell.length_a   1.000
_cell.length_b   1.000
_cell.length_c   1.000
_cell.angle_alpha   90.00
_cell.angle_beta   90.00
_cell.angle_gamma   90.00
#
_symmetry.space_group_name_H-M   'P 1'
#
loop_
_entity.id
_entity.type
_entity.pdbx_description
1 polymer ?
#
loop_
_entity_poly.entity_id
_entity_poly.type
_entity_poly.pdbx_seq_one_letter_code
_entity_poly.pdbx_strand_id
1 'polypeptide(L)' 'MPIYIKTVSFQSWSCFNSKKDDKKVNAALDELRRQGAKIFAVMVGVGGSFWTGVVATYLITYEAPKPIR' A
#
# COMPACT_ATOMS: atom_id res chain seq x y z
N MET A 1 -12.18 -16.04 7.06
CA MET A 1 -12.73 -14.71 7.38
C MET A 1 -12.78 -13.90 6.07
N PRO A 2 -13.50 -12.77 5.98
CA PRO A 2 -13.58 -12.02 4.73
C PRO A 2 -12.23 -11.40 4.35
N ILE A 3 -11.98 -11.30 3.04
CA ILE A 3 -10.79 -10.71 2.45
C ILE A 3 -11.13 -9.29 2.00
N TYR A 4 -10.26 -8.34 2.33
CA TYR A 4 -10.39 -6.94 1.98
C TYR A 4 -9.13 -6.45 1.27
N ILE A 5 -9.30 -5.37 0.49
CA ILE A 5 -8.22 -4.73 -0.26
C ILE A 5 -8.12 -3.28 0.19
N LYS A 6 -6.95 -2.85 0.66
CA LYS A 6 -6.62 -1.45 0.94
C LYS A 6 -5.67 -0.95 -0.13
N THR A 7 -6.07 0.11 -0.82
CA THR A 7 -5.26 0.79 -1.83
C THR A 7 -4.56 1.99 -1.22
N VAL A 8 -3.23 2.05 -1.35
CA VAL A 8 -2.40 3.17 -0.90
C VAL A 8 -1.68 3.74 -2.11
N SER A 9 -2.10 4.91 -2.57
CA SER A 9 -1.49 5.62 -3.70
C SER A 9 -0.76 6.87 -3.22
N PHE A 10 0.44 7.12 -3.76
CA PHE A 10 1.14 8.36 -3.53
C PHE A 10 1.97 8.77 -4.75
N GLN A 11 2.10 10.09 -4.93
CA GLN A 11 2.93 10.67 -5.97
C GLN A 11 4.36 10.83 -5.43
N SER A 12 5.33 10.26 -6.14
CA SER A 12 6.76 10.41 -5.85
C SER A 12 7.39 11.26 -6.94
N TRP A 13 7.89 12.44 -6.56
CA TRP A 13 8.38 13.48 -7.48
C TRP A 13 9.81 13.23 -7.96
N SER A 14 10.53 12.34 -7.31
CA SER A 14 11.87 11.91 -7.69
C SER A 14 11.89 10.39 -7.74
N CYS A 15 12.35 9.82 -8.87
CA CYS A 15 12.56 8.40 -9.14
C CYS A 15 12.10 7.48 -8.00
N PHE A 16 10.90 6.91 -8.14
CA PHE A 16 10.28 6.00 -7.15
C PHE A 16 11.34 5.12 -6.48
N ASN A 17 11.51 5.31 -5.18
CA ASN A 17 12.52 4.59 -4.42
C ASN A 17 11.77 3.75 -3.39
N SER A 18 11.58 2.47 -3.72
CA SER A 18 10.92 1.48 -2.86
C SER A 18 11.33 1.67 -1.41
N LYS A 19 12.64 1.69 -1.09
CA LYS A 19 13.11 1.83 0.30
C LYS A 19 12.66 3.10 1.05
N LYS A 20 12.50 4.24 0.37
CA LYS A 20 12.04 5.51 1.00
C LYS A 20 10.52 5.60 1.04
N ASP A 21 9.89 5.19 -0.06
CA ASP A 21 8.46 5.23 -0.29
C ASP A 21 7.70 4.13 0.50
N ASP A 22 8.41 3.05 0.86
CA ASP A 22 7.96 1.96 1.71
C ASP A 22 7.59 2.41 3.13
N LYS A 23 8.01 3.61 3.61
CA LYS A 23 7.62 4.07 4.95
C LYS A 23 6.10 4.27 5.09
N LYS A 24 5.45 4.82 4.06
CA LYS A 24 3.99 5.01 4.06
C LYS A 24 3.26 3.66 3.99
N VAL A 25 3.82 2.74 3.22
CA VAL A 25 3.29 1.38 3.08
C VAL A 25 3.45 0.61 4.37
N ASN A 26 4.64 0.62 4.98
CA ASN A 26 4.92 -0.02 6.27
C ASN A 26 4.02 0.52 7.37
N ALA A 27 3.77 1.83 7.42
CA ALA A 27 2.81 2.40 8.36
C ALA A 27 1.39 1.83 8.16
N ALA A 28 0.93 1.69 6.90
CA ALA A 28 -0.37 1.07 6.60
C ALA A 28 -0.40 -0.44 6.92
N LEU A 29 0.70 -1.17 6.69
CA LEU A 29 0.81 -2.58 7.05
C LEU A 29 0.82 -2.79 8.57
N ASP A 30 1.51 -1.92 9.31
CA ASP A 30 1.56 -1.96 10.77
C ASP A 30 0.20 -1.62 11.40
N GLU A 31 -0.53 -0.65 10.83
CA GLU A 31 -1.90 -0.35 11.24
C GLU A 31 -2.83 -1.57 11.05
N LEU A 32 -2.76 -2.22 9.89
CA LEU A 32 -3.53 -3.44 9.61
C LEU A 32 -3.18 -4.55 10.60
N ARG A 33 -1.89 -4.79 10.86
CA ARG A 33 -1.43 -5.80 11.82
C ARG A 33 -1.88 -5.51 13.25
N ARG A 34 -1.82 -4.24 13.69
CA ARG A 34 -2.29 -3.83 15.03
C ARG A 34 -3.79 -4.09 15.23
N GLN A 35 -4.56 -3.99 14.15
CA GLN A 35 -5.99 -4.28 14.16
C GLN A 35 -6.31 -5.78 13.97
N GLY A 36 -5.29 -6.64 13.99
CA GLY A 36 -5.45 -8.09 13.90
C GLY A 36 -5.62 -8.61 12.47
N ALA A 37 -5.34 -7.80 11.45
CA ALA A 37 -5.41 -8.24 10.07
C ALA A 37 -4.24 -9.16 9.69
N LYS A 38 -4.55 -10.23 8.96
CA LYS A 38 -3.55 -11.10 8.35
C LYS A 38 -3.30 -10.66 6.91
N ILE A 39 -2.09 -10.22 6.62
CA ILE A 39 -1.71 -9.73 5.28
C ILE A 39 -1.38 -10.93 4.39
N PHE A 40 -2.02 -11.01 3.23
CA PHE A 40 -1.83 -12.09 2.25
C PHE A 40 -0.87 -11.69 1.13
N ALA A 41 -1.09 -10.52 0.54
CA ALA A 41 -0.33 -10.06 -0.61
C ALA A 41 -0.22 -8.54 -0.60
N VAL A 42 0.94 -8.03 -1.02
CA VAL A 42 1.17 -6.62 -1.29
C VAL A 42 1.64 -6.53 -2.72
N MET A 43 0.82 -5.95 -3.59
CA MET A 43 1.17 -5.70 -4.99
C MET A 43 1.47 -4.21 -5.15
N VAL A 44 2.48 -3.88 -5.94
CA VAL A 44 2.79 -2.50 -6.30
C VAL A 44 2.60 -2.32 -7.79
N GLY A 45 1.71 -1.40 -8.15
CA GLY A 45 1.53 -0.90 -9.50
C GLY A 45 2.20 0.46 -9.61
N VAL A 46 3.17 0.58 -10.50
CA VAL A 46 3.75 1.88 -10.85
C VAL A 46 2.91 2.45 -12.01
N GLY A 47 2.04 3.40 -11.69
CA GLY A 47 1.24 4.15 -12.64
C GLY A 47 2.07 5.27 -13.30
N GLY A 48 1.80 5.48 -14.59
CA GLY A 48 2.41 6.43 -15.53
C GLY A 48 3.50 7.38 -15.01
N SER A 49 4.66 7.32 -15.64
CA SER A 49 5.67 8.38 -15.60
C SER A 49 5.09 9.64 -16.25
N PHE A 50 4.70 10.63 -15.45
CA PHE A 50 4.44 11.97 -15.95
C PHE A 50 5.69 12.82 -15.75
N TRP A 51 5.87 13.86 -16.58
CA TRP A 51 7.03 14.77 -16.55
C TRP A 51 7.40 15.34 -15.17
N THR A 52 6.51 15.23 -14.17
CA THR A 52 6.65 15.74 -12.80
C THR A 52 6.68 14.66 -11.70
N GLY A 53 6.64 13.36 -12.04
CA GLY A 53 6.74 12.28 -11.04
C GLY A 53 6.09 10.96 -11.44
N VAL A 54 6.25 9.98 -10.56
CA VAL A 54 5.73 8.61 -10.69
C VAL A 54 4.61 8.42 -9.67
N VAL A 55 3.48 7.84 -10.08
CA VAL A 55 2.39 7.48 -9.16
C VAL A 55 2.54 6.01 -8.78
N ALA A 56 2.95 5.73 -7.55
CA ALA A 56 2.99 4.37 -7.04
C ALA A 56 1.66 4.04 -6.35
N THR A 57 1.06 2.91 -6.71
CA THR A 57 -0.18 2.40 -6.11
C THR A 57 0.09 1.04 -5.50
N TYR A 58 -0.05 0.92 -4.19
CA TYR A 58 0.05 -0.34 -3.47
C TYR A 58 -1.33 -0.92 -3.22
N LEU A 59 -1.51 -2.18 -3.57
CA LEU A 59 -2.70 -2.99 -3.31
C LEU A 59 -2.35 -3.98 -2.20
N ILE A 60 -2.87 -3.74 -1.00
CA ILE A 60 -2.66 -4.59 0.17
C ILE A 60 -3.90 -5.47 0.35
N THR A 61 -3.74 -6.77 0.14
CA THR A 61 -4.77 -7.78 0.37
C THR A 61 -4.60 -8.34 1.78
N TYR A 62 -5.65 -8.27 2.59
CA TYR A 62 -5.63 -8.72 3.97
C TYR A 62 -6.95 -9.38 4.38
N GLU A 63 -6.88 -10.24 5.37
CA GLU A 63 -8.03 -10.90 6.00
C GLU A 63 -8.27 -10.28 7.37
N ALA A 64 -9.52 -9.91 7.65
CA ALA A 64 -9.93 -9.31 8.91
C ALA A 64 -11.42 -9.62 9.19
N PRO A 65 -11.90 -9.55 10.43
CA PRO A 65 -13.32 -9.73 10.74
C PRO A 65 -14.19 -8.58 10.19
N LYS A 66 -13.63 -7.38 9.99
CA LYS A 66 -14.28 -6.17 9.47
C LYS A 66 -13.32 -5.40 8.57
N PRO A 67 -13.81 -4.60 7.61
CA PRO A 67 -12.93 -3.77 6.78
C PRO A 67 -12.23 -2.70 7.62
N ILE A 68 -10.93 -2.55 7.42
CA ILE A 68 -10.06 -1.60 8.11
C ILE A 68 -9.73 -0.47 7.13
N ARG A 69 -10.13 0.76 7.48
CA ARG A 69 -9.89 1.96 6.67
C ARG A 69 -8.46 2.47 6.80
#